data_AF-A0A139DFS6-F1
#
_entry.id   AF-A0A139DFS6-F1
#
_cell.length_a   1.000
_cell.length_b   1.000
_cell.length_c   1.000
_cell.angle_alpha   90.00
_cell.angle_beta   90.00
_cell.angle_gamma   90.00
#
_symmetry.space_group_name_H-M   'P 1'
#
loop_
_entity.id
_entity.type
_entity.pdbx_description
1 polymer ?
#
loop_
_entity_poly.entity_id
_entity_poly.type
_entity_poly.pdbx_seq_one_letter_code
_entity_poly.pdbx_strand_id
1 'polypeptide(L)' 'FVGRALGRLPAGHSIPWHRVIRSNGQIAFPEGTEARQLQTEKLRMEGVEVIKGRVRMKAFQWQP' A
#
# COMPACT_ATOMS: atom_id res chain seq x y z
N PHE A 1 -7.04 7.98 4.11
CA PHE A 1 -6.91 9.28 3.43
C PHE A 1 -5.46 9.53 2.99
N VAL A 2 -4.47 9.42 3.90
CA VAL A 2 -3.04 9.69 3.64
C VAL A 2 -2.42 8.86 2.50
N GLY A 3 -2.47 7.52 2.53
CA GLY A 3 -1.85 6.70 1.47
C GLY A 3 -2.39 6.95 0.06
N ARG A 4 -3.68 7.31 -0.05
CA ARG A 4 -4.31 7.70 -1.32
C ARG A 4 -3.84 9.08 -1.80
N ALA A 5 -3.58 10.01 -0.90
CA ALA A 5 -3.03 11.32 -1.26
C ALA A 5 -1.58 11.20 -1.74
N LEU A 6 -0.77 10.39 -1.07
CA LEU A 6 0.63 10.14 -1.45
C LEU A 6 0.75 9.41 -2.80
N GLY A 7 -0.14 8.47 -3.10
CA GLY A 7 -0.15 7.76 -4.39
C GLY A 7 -0.62 8.60 -5.59
N ARG A 8 -1.00 9.87 -5.38
CA ARG A 8 -1.41 10.81 -6.45
C ARG A 8 -0.32 11.83 -6.80
N LEU A 9 0.85 11.74 -6.18
CA LEU A 9 1.97 12.63 -6.49
C LEU A 9 2.42 12.42 -7.95
N PRO A 10 2.82 13.49 -8.65
CA PRO A 10 3.36 13.37 -10.00
C PRO A 10 4.60 12.47 -10.03
N ALA A 11 4.84 11.82 -11.16
CA ALA A 11 5.98 10.95 -11.37
C ALA A 11 7.30 11.70 -11.07
N GLY A 12 8.23 11.05 -10.36
CA GLY A 12 9.52 11.63 -9.98
C GLY A 12 9.74 11.88 -8.48
N HIS A 13 8.73 11.65 -7.63
CA HIS A 13 8.94 11.63 -6.17
C HIS A 13 9.38 10.25 -5.68
N SER A 14 10.48 10.21 -4.92
CA SER A 14 11.10 9.01 -4.34
C SER A 14 10.40 8.45 -3.10
N ILE A 15 9.16 8.88 -2.84
CA ILE A 15 8.43 8.51 -1.62
C ILE A 15 7.82 7.11 -1.81
N PRO A 16 8.09 6.14 -0.91
CA PRO A 16 7.54 4.78 -0.98
C PRO A 16 6.08 4.76 -0.48
N TRP A 17 5.19 5.49 -1.16
CA TRP A 17 3.79 5.67 -0.78
C TRP A 17 3.04 4.34 -0.64
N HIS A 18 3.47 3.30 -1.36
CA HIS A 18 2.86 1.97 -1.33
C HIS A 18 2.95 1.28 0.03
N ARG A 19 3.89 1.70 0.90
CA ARG A 19 4.02 1.20 2.28
C ARG A 19 2.93 1.72 3.22
N VAL A 20 2.21 2.77 2.83
CA VAL A 20 1.15 3.37 3.64
C VAL A 20 -0.19 2.70 3.34
N ILE A 21 -0.67 1.88 4.28
CA ILE A 21 -1.96 1.17 4.22
C ILE A 21 -2.90 1.63 5.34
N ARG A 22 -4.17 1.21 5.29
CA ARG A 22 -5.14 1.54 6.35
C ARG A 22 -4.74 0.85 7.66
N SER A 23 -5.11 1.43 8.79
CA SER A 23 -4.83 0.87 10.14
C SER A 23 -5.38 -0.54 10.34
N ASN A 24 -6.45 -0.92 9.63
CA ASN A 24 -7.02 -2.27 9.66
C ASN A 24 -6.28 -3.28 8.74
N GLY A 25 -5.21 -2.86 8.07
CA GLY A 25 -4.39 -3.64 7.14
C GLY A 25 -4.92 -3.70 5.72
N GLN A 26 -5.99 -2.98 5.38
CA GLN A 26 -6.51 -2.96 4.00
C GLN A 26 -5.74 -2.00 3.11
N ILE A 27 -5.59 -2.37 1.84
CA ILE A 27 -5.13 -1.48 0.77
C ILE A 27 -6.05 -0.26 0.69
N ALA A 28 -5.47 0.93 0.52
CA ALA A 28 -6.21 2.18 0.65
C ALA A 28 -7.16 2.46 -0.53
N PHE A 29 -6.89 1.85 -1.69
CA PHE A 29 -7.57 2.07 -2.96
C PHE A 29 -8.72 1.07 -3.22
N PRO A 30 -9.80 1.49 -3.92
CA PRO A 30 -10.91 0.62 -4.28
C PRO A 30 -10.52 -0.59 -5.13
N GLU A 31 -11.34 -1.63 -5.09
CA GLU A 31 -11.21 -2.81 -5.97
C GLU A 31 -11.32 -2.43 -7.44
N GLY A 32 -10.58 -3.14 -8.30
CA GLY A 32 -10.54 -2.89 -9.74
C GLY A 32 -9.71 -1.68 -10.18
N THR A 33 -9.24 -0.82 -9.27
CA THR A 33 -8.42 0.34 -9.65
C THR A 33 -6.96 -0.02 -9.91
N GLU A 34 -6.34 0.65 -10.89
CA GLU A 34 -4.91 0.49 -11.21
C GLU A 34 -4.00 0.82 -10.02
N ALA A 35 -4.32 1.87 -9.26
CA ALA A 35 -3.59 2.23 -8.06
C ALA A 35 -3.58 1.12 -6.99
N ARG A 36 -4.67 0.33 -6.87
CA ARG A 36 -4.71 -0.84 -6.00
C ARG A 36 -3.77 -1.93 -6.49
N GLN A 37 -3.76 -2.19 -7.80
CA GLN A 37 -2.88 -3.19 -8.41
C GLN A 37 -1.42 -2.82 -8.20
N LEU A 38 -1.05 -1.57 -8.51
CA LEU A 38 0.30 -1.03 -8.35
C LEU A 38 0.77 -1.07 -6.89
N GLN A 39 -0.10 -0.69 -5.93
CA GLN A 39 0.26 -0.79 -4.51
C GLN A 39 0.52 -2.24 -4.09
N THR A 40 -0.35 -3.16 -4.55
CA THR A 40 -0.24 -4.59 -4.23
C THR A 40 1.04 -5.19 -4.80
N GLU A 41 1.37 -4.87 -6.05
CA GLU A 41 2.59 -5.35 -6.71
C GLU A 41 3.84 -4.82 -6.03
N LYS A 42 3.91 -3.52 -5.72
CA LYS A 42 5.04 -2.94 -4.98
C LYS A 42 5.24 -3.55 -3.61
N LEU A 43 4.16 -3.81 -2.86
CA LEU A 43 4.23 -4.50 -1.58
C LEU A 43 4.78 -5.93 -1.74
N ARG A 44 4.31 -6.67 -2.75
CA ARG A 44 4.78 -8.04 -3.02
C ARG A 44 6.25 -8.09 -3.45
N MET A 45 6.72 -7.12 -4.22
CA MET A 45 8.14 -6.99 -4.57
C MET A 45 9.02 -6.76 -3.34
N GLU A 46 8.48 -6.17 -2.26
CA GLU A 46 9.15 -6.03 -0.97
C GLU A 46 8.95 -7.25 -0.05
N GLY A 47 8.35 -8.33 -0.54
CA GLY A 47 8.08 -9.54 0.25
C GLY A 47 6.87 -9.44 1.19
N VAL A 48 6.04 -8.39 1.05
CA VAL A 48 4.84 -8.23 1.87
C VAL A 48 3.69 -9.02 1.26
N GLU A 49 3.16 -9.97 2.03
CA GLU A 49 2.02 -10.78 1.61
C GLU A 49 0.72 -9.96 1.63
N VAL A 50 0.03 -9.92 0.49
CA VAL A 50 -1.29 -9.27 0.33
C VAL A 50 -2.33 -10.31 -0.08
N ILE A 51 -3.21 -10.67 0.85
CA ILE A 51 -4.30 -11.64 0.65
C ILE A 51 -5.62 -10.88 0.60
N LYS A 52 -6.35 -11.01 -0.52
CA LYS A 52 -7.66 -10.34 -0.73
C LYS A 52 -7.63 -8.84 -0.39
N GLY A 53 -6.56 -8.15 -0.77
CA GLY A 53 -6.37 -6.72 -0.52
C GLY A 53 -6.06 -6.36 0.94
N ARG A 54 -5.60 -7.32 1.75
CA ARG A 54 -5.25 -7.13 3.16
C ARG A 54 -3.84 -7.63 3.47
N VAL A 55 -3.13 -6.88 4.29
CA VAL A 55 -1.82 -7.20 4.86
C VAL A 55 -1.97 -7.63 6.31
N ARG A 56 -1.19 -8.63 6.73
CA ARG A 56 -1.10 -9.05 8.13
C ARG A 56 -0.29 -8.03 8.94
N MET A 57 -0.96 -7.02 9.50
CA MET A 57 -0.29 -5.92 10.23
C MET A 57 0.65 -6.40 11.33
N LYS A 58 0.31 -7.47 12.07
CA LYS A 58 1.18 -8.04 13.10
C LYS A 58 2.59 -8.43 12.61
N ALA A 59 2.74 -8.74 11.32
CA ALA A 59 4.02 -9.14 10.74
C ALA A 59 4.76 -7.98 10.04
N PHE A 60 4.05 -6.95 9.58
CA PHE A 60 4.60 -5.94 8.66
C PHE A 60 4.43 -4.49 9.15
N GLN A 61 3.71 -4.26 10.25
CA GLN A 61 3.54 -2.93 10.80
C GLN A 61 4.87 -2.42 11.35
N TRP A 62 5.27 -1.23 10.89
CA TRP A 62 6.42 -0.53 11.44
C TRP A 62 6.21 -0.20 12.92
N GLN A 63 7.23 -0.45 13.74
CA GLN A 63 7.29 -0.08 15.14
C GLN A 63 8.44 0.94 15.29
N PRO A 64 8.17 2.15 15.80
CA PRO A 64 9.19 3.17 16.01
C PRO A 64 10.17 2.80 17.12
#